data_AF-A0A4S9KDS0-F1
#
_entry.id   AF-A0A4S9KDS0-F1
#
_cell.length_a   1.000
_cell.length_b   1.000
_cell.length_c   1.000
_cell.angle_alpha   90.00
_cell.angle_beta   90.00
_cell.angle_gamma   90.00
#
_symmetry.space_group_name_H-M   'P 1'
#
loop_
_entity.id
_entity.type
_entity.pdbx_description
1 polymer ?
#
loop_
_entity_poly.entity_id
_entity_poly.type
_entity_poly.pdbx_seq_one_letter_code
_entity_poly.pdbx_strand_id
1 'polypeptide(L)'
;MADRQPPLKRRRVSSSTEDMQHSIVDPGTIKINVSGAYIIDNGEAQSPSSESGTEDQGYEHDRRDIRLPNHTSVVSHVAADIGGSLAKVVYFSREPGAKEPGGRLHFLRFETEKIDTCIEFMRELTKKQKRANGGKQSELCVMATGGGAFKYYDRIKERLGVDVIREDEMECLIQGLDFFITEIPNEVFTYHDEDQENLIHYTDARADVYPYLLVNIGSGVSMIKVEGPSKFQRIGGTSLGGGTLWGLLSLLTGARTFDDMLAMADAGDNSTVDLLVGDIYGQGMGYDKIGLSERTIASSFGKVFKRKREAEQNAEDGQPQHEDRPERYDTATPEGAAKQQSDRKFDIGEGRMFAPQDISRSLLYAVSNNIGQIAYLQSEKHNLKHIYFGGSFIRGHRQTIHTLSFAIKFWSKGNKQAYFLRHEGYLGAVGAFLKRQPRNFGRRASVHDEVLNEE
;
A
#
# COMPACT_ATOMS: atom_id res chain seq x y z
N MET A 1 -30.79 -7.76 68.02
CA MET A 1 -29.39 -7.58 67.62
C MET A 1 -29.12 -8.50 66.45
N ALA A 2 -29.02 -7.95 65.24
CA ALA A 2 -28.50 -8.63 64.05
C ALA A 2 -27.98 -7.54 63.09
N ASP A 3 -26.71 -7.67 62.74
CA ASP A 3 -25.86 -6.73 62.00
C ASP A 3 -26.43 -6.29 60.63
N ARG A 4 -26.31 -4.99 60.33
CA ARG A 4 -26.29 -4.47 58.95
C ARG A 4 -24.98 -3.71 58.74
N GLN A 5 -24.06 -4.30 57.98
CA GLN A 5 -22.88 -3.60 57.47
C GLN A 5 -23.28 -2.55 56.40
N PRO A 6 -22.61 -1.38 56.35
CA PRO A 6 -22.85 -0.37 55.34
C PRO A 6 -22.19 -0.74 53.99
N PRO A 7 -22.67 -0.21 52.84
CA PRO A 7 -22.13 -0.56 51.53
C PRO A 7 -20.74 0.05 51.31
N LEU A 8 -19.83 -0.78 50.79
CA LEU A 8 -18.47 -0.41 50.39
C LEU A 8 -18.48 0.66 49.28
N LYS A 9 -17.86 1.81 49.56
CA LYS A 9 -17.59 2.86 48.57
C LYS A 9 -16.72 2.30 47.44
N ARG A 10 -17.19 2.42 46.19
CA ARG A 10 -16.39 2.19 44.97
C ARG A 10 -15.14 3.08 45.00
N ARG A 11 -13.98 2.45 45.08
CA ARG A 11 -12.66 3.07 45.03
C ARG A 11 -12.43 3.60 43.61
N ARG A 12 -12.32 4.92 43.45
CA ARG A 12 -11.81 5.56 42.22
C ARG A 12 -10.39 5.00 42.00
N VAL A 13 -10.16 4.33 40.88
CA VAL A 13 -8.81 3.94 40.45
C VAL A 13 -8.11 5.23 40.04
N SER A 14 -7.17 5.68 40.88
CA SER A 14 -6.24 6.75 40.53
C SER A 14 -5.24 6.19 39.51
N SER A 15 -5.10 6.85 38.37
CA SER A 15 -4.01 6.64 37.42
C SER A 15 -2.68 6.59 38.18
N SER A 16 -1.95 5.49 38.06
CA SER A 16 -0.67 5.31 38.75
C SER A 16 0.37 6.28 38.19
N THR A 17 1.32 6.66 39.02
CA THR A 17 2.48 7.49 38.69
C THR A 17 3.32 6.96 37.53
N GLU A 18 3.18 5.68 37.19
CA GLU A 18 3.83 5.04 36.03
C GLU A 18 3.26 5.56 34.69
N ASP A 19 1.95 5.83 34.61
CA ASP A 19 1.33 6.48 33.44
C ASP A 19 1.89 7.90 33.22
N MET A 20 2.37 8.55 34.30
CA MET A 20 2.97 9.87 34.23
C MET A 20 4.43 9.85 33.74
N GLN A 21 5.19 8.77 33.93
CA GLN A 21 6.61 8.72 33.52
C GLN A 21 6.83 8.39 32.04
N HIS A 22 5.87 7.74 31.37
CA HIS A 22 5.85 7.63 29.90
C HIS A 22 5.44 8.95 29.19
N SER A 23 5.18 10.03 29.93
CA SER A 23 4.61 11.29 29.40
C SER A 23 5.57 12.25 28.72
N ILE A 24 6.88 11.95 28.67
CA ILE A 24 7.91 12.97 28.37
C ILE A 24 8.25 13.06 26.87
N VAL A 25 7.72 12.17 26.01
CA VAL A 25 8.00 12.19 24.57
C VAL A 25 6.74 12.63 23.81
N ASP A 26 6.78 13.88 23.35
CA ASP A 26 5.79 14.58 22.51
C ASP A 26 4.44 14.98 23.17
N PRO A 27 4.38 16.14 23.85
CA PRO A 27 3.22 16.59 24.59
C PRO A 27 2.15 17.23 23.70
N GLY A 28 1.77 16.64 22.57
CA GLY A 28 0.92 17.27 21.56
C GLY A 28 -0.01 16.38 20.73
N THR A 29 -0.23 15.11 21.07
CA THR A 29 -1.01 14.18 20.24
C THR A 29 -2.12 13.50 21.03
N ILE A 30 -3.21 13.07 20.36
CA ILE A 30 -4.19 12.18 20.99
C ILE A 30 -3.45 10.92 21.42
N LYS A 31 -3.34 10.70 22.73
CA LYS A 31 -2.75 9.48 23.29
C LYS A 31 -3.73 8.32 23.12
N ILE A 32 -3.57 7.58 22.03
CA ILE A 32 -4.21 6.28 21.86
C ILE A 32 -3.57 5.33 22.89
N ASN A 33 -4.39 4.55 23.59
CA ASN A 33 -3.86 3.51 24.47
C ASN A 33 -3.70 2.24 23.62
N VAL A 34 -2.46 1.91 23.32
CA VAL A 34 -2.04 0.75 22.52
C VAL A 34 -1.64 -0.44 23.39
N SER A 35 -1.75 -0.35 24.71
CA SER A 35 -1.45 -1.49 25.59
C SER A 35 -2.36 -2.66 25.22
N GLY A 36 -1.74 -3.80 24.89
CA GLY A 36 -2.46 -5.00 24.44
C GLY A 36 -3.05 -4.88 23.04
N ALA A 37 -2.61 -3.92 22.21
CA ALA A 37 -3.03 -3.82 20.82
C ALA A 37 -2.63 -5.08 20.04
N TYR A 38 -3.50 -5.50 19.12
CA TYR A 38 -3.22 -6.60 18.21
C TYR A 38 -3.97 -6.41 16.89
N ILE A 39 -3.41 -6.99 15.83
CA ILE A 39 -4.03 -7.01 14.51
C ILE A 39 -5.04 -8.16 14.47
N ILE A 40 -6.26 -7.87 14.02
CA ILE A 40 -7.30 -8.88 13.85
C ILE A 40 -7.03 -9.64 12.56
N ASP A 41 -6.62 -10.91 12.67
CA ASP A 41 -6.48 -11.81 11.51
C ASP A 41 -7.78 -12.57 11.26
N ASN A 42 -8.57 -12.08 10.31
CA ASN A 42 -9.75 -12.81 9.83
C ASN A 42 -9.36 -13.83 8.75
N GLY A 43 -8.40 -14.73 9.05
CA GLY A 43 -7.99 -15.85 8.18
C GLY A 43 -7.32 -15.47 6.85
N GLU A 44 -6.39 -16.31 6.39
CA GLU A 44 -5.77 -16.20 5.07
C GLU A 44 -6.79 -16.43 3.94
N ALA A 45 -6.57 -15.74 2.83
CA ALA A 45 -7.30 -15.86 1.59
C ALA A 45 -7.43 -17.32 1.13
N GLN A 46 -8.61 -17.91 1.31
CA GLN A 46 -9.14 -18.79 0.28
C GLN A 46 -9.60 -17.90 -0.87
N SER A 47 -9.22 -18.27 -2.09
CA SER A 47 -9.76 -17.73 -3.35
C SER A 47 -11.26 -17.45 -3.23
N PRO A 48 -11.77 -16.34 -3.78
CA PRO A 48 -13.02 -15.74 -3.34
C PRO A 48 -14.21 -16.69 -3.55
N SER A 49 -14.57 -17.44 -2.51
CA SER A 49 -15.94 -17.89 -2.33
C SER A 49 -16.72 -16.69 -1.80
N SER A 50 -17.42 -16.07 -2.74
CA SER A 50 -18.42 -15.03 -2.58
C SER A 50 -19.43 -15.33 -1.46
N GLU A 51 -19.16 -14.83 -0.26
CA GLU A 51 -20.15 -14.55 0.77
C GLU A 51 -19.61 -13.35 1.59
N SER A 52 -20.14 -12.14 1.62
CA SER A 52 -21.30 -11.50 1.00
C SER A 52 -21.11 -9.97 1.16
N GLY A 53 -21.23 -9.18 0.07
CA GLY A 53 -21.66 -7.78 0.16
C GLY A 53 -20.78 -6.59 -0.28
N THR A 54 -19.59 -6.75 -0.90
CA THR A 54 -18.69 -5.58 -1.11
C THR A 54 -18.44 -5.10 -2.55
N GLU A 55 -19.04 -5.69 -3.59
CA GLU A 55 -18.74 -5.25 -4.97
C GLU A 55 -19.41 -3.92 -5.40
N ASP A 56 -20.40 -3.41 -4.65
CA ASP A 56 -21.20 -2.24 -5.08
C ASP A 56 -20.95 -0.94 -4.29
N GLN A 57 -20.08 -0.93 -3.27
CA GLN A 57 -19.89 0.26 -2.41
C GLN A 57 -18.76 1.19 -2.86
N GLY A 58 -17.97 0.83 -3.87
CA GLY A 58 -16.93 1.69 -4.45
C GLY A 58 -15.68 1.90 -3.57
N TYR A 59 -15.48 1.06 -2.55
CA TYR A 59 -14.33 1.07 -1.66
C TYR A 59 -13.99 -0.33 -1.17
N GLU A 60 -12.76 -0.51 -0.67
CA GLU A 60 -12.31 -1.77 -0.10
C GLU A 60 -11.90 -1.57 1.36
N HIS A 61 -12.37 -2.47 2.24
CA HIS A 61 -12.01 -2.51 3.66
C HIS A 61 -10.89 -3.54 3.84
N ASP A 62 -9.74 -3.11 4.38
CA ASP A 62 -8.70 -4.03 4.80
C ASP A 62 -9.20 -4.89 5.97
N ARG A 63 -9.10 -6.20 5.85
CA ARG A 63 -9.63 -7.14 6.85
C ARG A 63 -8.81 -7.18 8.13
N ARG A 64 -7.65 -6.52 8.17
CA ARG A 64 -6.66 -6.55 9.25
C ARG A 64 -6.79 -5.37 10.20
N ASP A 65 -8.01 -5.05 10.63
CA ASP A 65 -8.22 -3.97 11.60
C ASP A 65 -7.37 -4.14 12.88
N ILE A 66 -7.05 -3.04 13.56
CA ILE A 66 -6.28 -3.07 14.81
C ILE A 66 -7.22 -2.94 16.00
N ARG A 67 -7.20 -3.94 16.88
CA ARG A 67 -7.91 -3.90 18.15
C ARG A 67 -7.10 -3.13 19.18
N LEU A 68 -7.76 -2.21 19.88
CA LEU A 68 -7.23 -1.42 20.99
C LEU A 68 -8.06 -1.70 22.25
N PRO A 69 -7.76 -2.78 23.00
CA PRO A 69 -8.61 -3.25 24.11
C PRO A 69 -8.68 -2.26 25.28
N ASN A 70 -7.63 -1.47 25.49
CA ASN A 70 -7.56 -0.56 26.63
C ASN A 70 -7.89 0.90 26.29
N HIS A 71 -8.19 1.23 25.02
CA HIS A 71 -8.53 2.60 24.64
C HIS A 71 -10.01 2.94 24.89
N THR A 72 -10.28 3.62 26.00
CA THR A 72 -11.64 3.99 26.43
C THR A 72 -12.01 5.46 26.19
N SER A 73 -11.09 6.27 25.65
CA SER A 73 -11.33 7.69 25.35
C SER A 73 -12.21 7.86 24.11
N VAL A 74 -12.77 9.07 23.93
CA VAL A 74 -13.52 9.40 22.72
C VAL A 74 -12.52 9.86 21.67
N VAL A 75 -12.51 9.19 20.52
CA VAL A 75 -11.82 9.69 19.32
C VAL A 75 -12.82 10.49 18.51
N SER A 76 -12.56 11.77 18.24
CA SER A 76 -13.48 12.68 17.56
C SER A 76 -12.97 13.14 16.19
N HIS A 77 -12.29 12.26 15.46
CA HIS A 77 -11.81 12.57 14.13
C HIS A 77 -11.73 11.33 13.23
N VAL A 78 -11.73 11.61 11.93
CA VAL A 78 -11.42 10.66 10.85
C VAL A 78 -10.16 11.17 10.17
N ALA A 79 -9.27 10.26 9.78
CA ALA A 79 -8.07 10.63 9.05
C ALA A 79 -8.12 10.10 7.61
N ALA A 80 -7.61 10.90 6.67
CA ALA A 80 -7.55 10.54 5.25
C ALA A 80 -6.19 10.93 4.64
N ASP A 81 -5.52 9.98 4.01
CA ASP A 81 -4.40 10.23 3.10
C ASP A 81 -4.89 10.14 1.65
N ILE A 82 -4.99 11.29 0.98
CA ILE A 82 -5.56 11.39 -0.36
C ILE A 82 -4.42 11.52 -1.37
N GLY A 83 -3.96 10.36 -1.86
CA GLY A 83 -2.93 10.28 -2.90
C GLY A 83 -3.47 10.50 -4.32
N GLY A 84 -2.58 10.47 -5.30
CA GLY A 84 -2.94 10.66 -6.72
C GLY A 84 -3.87 9.57 -7.27
N SER A 85 -3.66 8.32 -6.85
CA SER A 85 -4.41 7.16 -7.34
C SER A 85 -5.38 6.57 -6.31
N LEU A 86 -5.04 6.61 -5.03
CA LEU A 86 -5.84 6.05 -3.94
C LEU A 86 -5.99 7.05 -2.79
N ALA A 87 -7.19 7.14 -2.23
CA ALA A 87 -7.46 7.75 -0.94
C ALA A 87 -7.57 6.65 0.14
N LYS A 88 -6.90 6.82 1.27
CA LYS A 88 -6.94 5.88 2.39
C LYS A 88 -7.53 6.54 3.61
N VAL A 89 -8.49 5.91 4.24
CA VAL A 89 -9.21 6.43 5.39
C VAL A 89 -8.94 5.53 6.59
N VAL A 90 -8.61 6.17 7.71
CA VAL A 90 -8.46 5.54 9.02
C VAL A 90 -9.43 6.18 10.00
N TYR A 91 -10.21 5.37 10.71
CA TYR A 91 -11.09 5.85 11.76
C TYR A 91 -11.20 4.87 12.91
N PHE A 92 -11.56 5.38 14.08
CA PHE A 92 -11.78 4.58 15.28
C PHE A 92 -13.27 4.38 15.55
N SER A 93 -13.67 3.18 15.93
CA SER A 93 -15.00 2.92 16.48
C SER A 93 -14.92 2.14 17.79
N ARG A 94 -15.81 2.44 18.72
CA ARG A 94 -16.09 1.55 19.85
C ARG A 94 -16.96 0.38 19.38
N GLU A 95 -16.75 -0.81 19.91
CA GLU A 95 -17.61 -1.97 19.63
C GLU A 95 -18.85 -1.89 20.55
N PRO A 96 -20.04 -1.54 20.04
CA PRO A 96 -21.22 -1.36 20.88
C PRO A 96 -21.70 -2.71 21.41
N GLY A 97 -21.86 -2.83 22.73
CA GLY A 97 -22.33 -4.07 23.36
C GLY A 97 -21.27 -5.16 23.53
N ALA A 98 -20.00 -4.90 23.17
CA ALA A 98 -18.91 -5.80 23.52
C ALA A 98 -18.77 -5.87 25.05
N LYS A 99 -18.61 -7.09 25.58
CA LYS A 99 -18.34 -7.32 27.01
C LYS A 99 -17.00 -6.73 27.44
N GLU A 100 -16.09 -6.54 26.48
CA GLU A 100 -14.74 -6.03 26.70
C GLU A 100 -14.63 -4.53 26.37
N PRO A 101 -13.87 -3.76 27.17
CA PRO A 101 -13.64 -2.35 26.90
C PRO A 101 -12.82 -2.14 25.61
N GLY A 102 -12.74 -0.88 25.17
CA GLY A 102 -11.87 -0.47 24.07
C GLY A 102 -12.60 -0.17 22.75
N GLY A 103 -11.84 -0.24 21.65
CA GLY A 103 -12.39 -0.19 20.30
C GLY A 103 -11.41 -0.67 19.24
N ARG A 104 -11.62 -0.21 18.02
CA ARG A 104 -10.96 -0.71 16.82
C ARG A 104 -10.58 0.42 15.87
N LEU A 105 -9.38 0.36 15.29
CA LEU A 105 -8.98 1.16 14.14
C LEU A 105 -9.33 0.41 12.86
N HIS A 106 -10.05 1.09 11.97
CA HIS A 106 -10.48 0.58 10.67
C HIS A 106 -9.66 1.19 9.55
N PHE A 107 -9.41 0.41 8.50
CA PHE A 107 -8.57 0.80 7.38
C PHE A 107 -9.30 0.60 6.06
N LEU A 108 -9.51 1.67 5.31
CA LEU A 108 -10.29 1.64 4.06
C LEU A 108 -9.54 2.33 2.95
N ARG A 109 -9.69 1.83 1.73
CA ARG A 109 -9.13 2.44 0.53
C ARG A 109 -10.19 2.66 -0.54
N PHE A 110 -10.04 3.78 -1.24
CA PHE A 110 -10.90 4.25 -2.31
C PHE A 110 -10.02 4.61 -3.50
N GLU A 111 -10.49 4.36 -4.71
CA GLU A 111 -9.89 4.97 -5.90
C GLU A 111 -10.08 6.48 -5.85
N THR A 112 -9.01 7.27 -6.04
CA THR A 112 -9.10 8.75 -5.98
C THR A 112 -10.04 9.30 -7.07
N GLU A 113 -10.24 8.57 -8.17
CA GLU A 113 -11.25 8.91 -9.18
C GLU A 113 -12.68 8.89 -8.60
N LYS A 114 -12.95 8.01 -7.64
CA LYS A 114 -14.21 7.87 -6.92
C LYS A 114 -14.21 8.66 -5.60
N ILE A 115 -13.55 9.81 -5.55
CA ILE A 115 -13.40 10.61 -4.32
C ILE A 115 -14.74 10.99 -3.68
N ASP A 116 -15.81 11.16 -4.47
CA ASP A 116 -17.14 11.45 -3.94
C ASP A 116 -17.67 10.34 -3.03
N THR A 117 -17.41 9.09 -3.37
CA THR A 117 -17.75 7.93 -2.54
C THR A 117 -17.02 7.98 -1.21
N CYS A 118 -15.73 8.35 -1.22
CA CYS A 118 -14.94 8.55 -0.01
C CYS A 118 -15.50 9.68 0.87
N ILE A 119 -15.86 10.81 0.27
CA ILE A 119 -16.45 11.97 0.97
C ILE A 119 -17.79 11.59 1.58
N GLU A 120 -18.63 10.87 0.84
CA GLU A 120 -19.94 10.41 1.31
C GLU A 120 -19.80 9.42 2.47
N PHE A 121 -18.84 8.49 2.37
CA PHE A 121 -18.52 7.58 3.47
C PHE A 121 -18.12 8.32 4.76
N MET A 122 -17.21 9.30 4.65
CA MET A 122 -16.82 10.13 5.80
C MET A 122 -18.00 10.94 6.37
N ARG A 123 -18.93 11.40 5.51
CA ARG A 123 -20.16 12.08 5.93
C ARG A 123 -21.06 11.15 6.75
N GLU A 124 -21.23 9.89 6.32
CA GLU A 124 -22.03 8.90 7.06
C GLU A 124 -21.37 8.50 8.39
N LEU A 125 -20.04 8.35 8.43
CA LEU A 125 -19.30 8.16 9.69
C LEU A 125 -19.55 9.33 10.66
N THR A 126 -19.48 10.56 10.15
CA THR A 126 -19.75 11.77 10.93
C THR A 126 -21.14 11.76 11.54
N LYS A 127 -22.17 11.38 10.76
CA LYS A 127 -23.55 11.26 11.24
C LYS A 127 -23.70 10.17 12.31
N LYS A 128 -23.13 8.98 12.09
CA LYS A 128 -23.16 7.87 13.05
C LYS A 128 -22.55 8.28 14.39
N GLN A 129 -21.42 8.97 14.35
CA GLN A 129 -20.73 9.42 15.55
C GLN A 129 -21.49 10.51 16.32
N LYS A 130 -22.11 11.46 15.61
CA LYS A 130 -23.00 12.47 16.24
C LYS A 130 -24.19 11.83 16.97
N ARG A 131 -24.78 10.78 16.40
CA ARG A 131 -25.87 10.01 17.03
C ARG A 131 -25.40 9.27 18.28
N ALA A 132 -24.24 8.61 18.22
CA ALA A 132 -23.69 7.85 19.34
C ALA A 132 -23.31 8.73 20.55
N ASN A 133 -22.92 9.99 20.32
CA ASN A 133 -22.51 10.93 21.37
C ASN A 133 -23.64 11.84 21.90
N GLY A 134 -24.91 11.49 21.67
CA GLY A 134 -26.05 12.17 22.27
C GLY A 134 -26.33 13.58 21.71
N GLY A 135 -25.97 13.85 20.46
CA GLY A 135 -26.36 15.09 19.77
C GLY A 135 -25.65 16.37 20.24
N LYS A 136 -24.80 16.31 21.28
CA LYS A 136 -23.84 17.39 21.53
C LYS A 136 -22.97 17.55 20.29
N GLN A 137 -22.69 18.80 19.94
CA GLN A 137 -21.86 19.18 18.80
C GLN A 137 -20.43 18.67 19.05
N SER A 138 -20.21 17.37 18.83
CA SER A 138 -18.89 16.77 18.71
C SER A 138 -18.24 17.49 17.54
N GLU A 139 -17.18 18.24 17.81
CA GLU A 139 -16.28 18.83 16.81
C GLU A 139 -15.55 17.70 16.09
N LEU A 140 -16.31 16.89 15.34
CA LEU A 140 -15.70 15.89 14.48
C LEU A 140 -14.84 16.65 13.48
N CYS A 141 -13.56 16.30 13.42
CA CYS A 141 -12.61 16.89 12.50
C CYS A 141 -12.17 15.84 11.49
N VAL A 142 -11.89 16.27 10.26
CA VAL A 142 -11.16 15.45 9.30
C VAL A 142 -9.69 15.87 9.31
N MET A 143 -8.79 14.93 9.59
CA MET A 143 -7.35 15.10 9.44
C MET A 143 -6.97 14.60 8.05
N ALA A 144 -6.57 15.49 7.15
CA ALA A 144 -6.28 15.16 5.76
C ALA A 144 -4.80 15.36 5.44
N THR A 145 -4.18 14.41 4.76
CA THR A 145 -2.81 14.53 4.23
C THR A 145 -2.73 14.05 2.78
N GLY A 146 -1.55 14.11 2.19
CA GLY A 146 -1.31 13.85 0.78
C GLY A 146 -1.73 15.00 -0.13
N GLY A 147 -1.26 15.00 -1.37
CA GLY A 147 -1.56 16.08 -2.34
C GLY A 147 -3.07 16.34 -2.56
N GLY A 148 -3.91 15.31 -2.41
CA GLY A 148 -5.36 15.41 -2.52
C GLY A 148 -6.01 16.17 -1.36
N ALA A 149 -5.37 16.28 -0.19
CA ALA A 149 -5.87 17.11 0.91
C ALA A 149 -5.94 18.60 0.54
N PHE A 150 -5.11 19.05 -0.40
CA PHE A 150 -5.19 20.39 -0.97
C PHE A 150 -6.22 20.46 -2.09
N LYS A 151 -6.13 19.53 -3.06
CA LYS A 151 -6.97 19.51 -4.26
C LYS A 151 -8.47 19.40 -3.95
N TYR A 152 -8.83 18.61 -2.94
CA TYR A 152 -10.23 18.32 -2.59
C TYR A 152 -10.69 19.02 -1.30
N TYR A 153 -9.91 19.97 -0.77
CA TYR A 153 -10.17 20.64 0.50
C TYR A 153 -11.57 21.24 0.58
N ASP A 154 -11.89 22.14 -0.36
CA ASP A 154 -13.18 22.87 -0.36
C ASP A 154 -14.34 21.89 -0.52
N ARG A 155 -14.19 20.90 -1.40
CA ARG A 155 -15.20 19.87 -1.63
C ARG A 155 -15.52 19.05 -0.38
N ILE A 156 -14.50 18.63 0.37
CA ILE A 156 -14.67 17.90 1.64
C ILE A 156 -15.36 18.82 2.66
N LYS A 157 -14.88 20.06 2.80
CA LYS A 157 -15.38 21.03 3.76
C LYS A 157 -16.85 21.36 3.53
N GLU A 158 -17.22 21.65 2.28
CA GLU A 158 -18.60 21.94 1.88
C GLU A 158 -19.54 20.74 2.09
N ARG A 159 -19.10 19.53 1.73
CA ARG A 159 -19.95 18.33 1.82
C ARG A 159 -20.15 17.80 3.24
N LEU A 160 -19.14 17.90 4.10
CA LEU A 160 -19.23 17.40 5.48
C LEU A 160 -19.72 18.48 6.45
N GLY A 161 -19.45 19.76 6.17
CA GLY A 161 -19.74 20.86 7.10
C GLY A 161 -18.96 20.74 8.41
N VAL A 162 -17.73 20.21 8.35
CA VAL A 162 -16.82 20.01 9.49
C VAL A 162 -15.46 20.65 9.23
N ASP A 163 -14.69 20.83 10.29
CA ASP A 163 -13.31 21.31 10.17
C ASP A 163 -12.44 20.25 9.48
N VAL A 164 -11.68 20.71 8.48
CA VAL A 164 -10.68 19.92 7.77
C VAL A 164 -9.32 20.51 8.10
N ILE A 165 -8.46 19.74 8.75
CA ILE A 165 -7.08 20.10 9.08
C ILE A 165 -6.18 19.38 8.10
N ARG A 166 -5.29 20.13 7.43
CA ARG A 166 -4.32 19.58 6.48
C ARG A 166 -2.99 19.38 7.18
N GLU A 167 -2.41 18.20 7.01
CA GLU A 167 -1.13 17.81 7.57
C GLU A 167 -0.11 17.51 6.47
N ASP A 168 1.17 17.77 6.76
CA ASP A 168 2.27 17.45 5.83
C ASP A 168 2.36 15.94 5.57
N GLU A 169 2.50 15.57 4.29
CA GLU A 169 2.52 14.18 3.84
C GLU A 169 3.72 13.42 4.39
N MET A 170 4.90 14.02 4.41
CA MET A 170 6.13 13.35 4.82
C MET A 170 6.14 13.12 6.33
N GLU A 171 5.73 14.13 7.10
CA GLU A 171 5.56 13.99 8.55
C GLU A 171 4.56 12.89 8.91
N CYS A 172 3.41 12.85 8.22
CA CYS A 172 2.40 11.81 8.46
C CYS A 172 2.92 10.41 8.11
N LEU A 173 3.64 10.25 6.99
CA LEU A 173 4.25 8.96 6.63
C LEU A 173 5.19 8.44 7.71
N ILE A 174 6.04 9.32 8.26
CA ILE A 174 7.03 8.95 9.27
C ILE A 174 6.37 8.63 10.59
N GLN A 175 5.45 9.48 11.07
CA GLN A 175 4.75 9.22 12.33
C GLN A 175 3.91 7.94 12.28
N GLY A 176 3.26 7.66 11.14
CA GLY A 176 2.52 6.42 10.94
C GLY A 176 3.44 5.19 10.92
N LEU A 177 4.59 5.28 10.25
CA LEU A 177 5.58 4.20 10.24
C LEU A 177 6.18 3.95 11.62
N ASP A 178 6.60 5.00 12.32
CA ASP A 178 7.17 4.89 13.66
C ASP A 178 6.15 4.24 14.61
N PHE A 179 4.89 4.67 14.58
CA PHE A 179 3.81 4.02 15.34
C PHE A 179 3.70 2.52 15.06
N PHE A 180 3.77 2.12 13.79
CA PHE A 180 3.72 0.70 13.44
C PHE A 180 4.94 -0.09 13.92
N ILE A 181 6.13 0.51 13.88
CA ILE A 181 7.35 -0.16 14.34
C ILE A 181 7.41 -0.26 15.87
N THR A 182 6.93 0.77 16.59
CA THR A 182 7.13 0.86 18.04
C THR A 182 5.93 0.40 18.86
N GLU A 183 4.71 0.49 18.33
CA GLU A 183 3.48 0.27 19.13
C GLU A 183 2.66 -0.95 18.73
N ILE A 184 2.77 -1.43 17.48
CA ILE A 184 1.89 -2.49 16.96
C ILE A 184 2.66 -3.82 16.82
N PRO A 185 2.34 -4.84 17.63
CA PRO A 185 2.94 -6.16 17.50
C PRO A 185 2.58 -6.85 16.19
N ASN A 186 3.50 -7.66 15.65
CA ASN A 186 3.31 -8.45 14.42
C ASN A 186 2.92 -7.61 13.19
N GLU A 187 3.33 -6.35 13.15
CA GLU A 187 3.06 -5.44 12.05
C GLU A 187 4.17 -5.46 10.99
N VAL A 188 5.42 -5.39 11.46
CA VAL A 188 6.61 -5.32 10.62
C VAL A 188 7.16 -6.74 10.42
N PHE A 189 7.55 -7.06 9.19
CA PHE A 189 8.14 -8.35 8.87
C PHE A 189 9.26 -8.26 7.84
N THR A 190 10.09 -9.29 7.80
CA THR A 190 11.11 -9.54 6.79
C THR A 190 10.78 -10.82 6.01
N TYR A 191 11.30 -10.93 4.79
CA TYR A 191 11.06 -12.07 3.92
C TYR A 191 12.38 -12.81 3.61
N HIS A 192 12.37 -14.14 3.76
CA HIS A 192 13.58 -14.97 3.72
C HIS A 192 13.37 -16.25 2.89
N ASP A 193 13.82 -16.28 1.62
CA ASP A 193 13.69 -17.48 0.76
C ASP A 193 14.49 -18.71 1.21
N GLU A 194 15.44 -18.53 2.14
CA GLU A 194 16.25 -19.61 2.68
C GLU A 194 15.48 -20.44 3.74
N ASP A 195 14.45 -19.86 4.35
CA ASP A 195 13.57 -20.53 5.30
C ASP A 195 12.30 -21.02 4.59
N GLN A 196 12.37 -22.21 3.98
CA GLN A 196 11.27 -22.78 3.22
C GLN A 196 10.03 -23.11 4.08
N GLU A 197 10.19 -23.23 5.40
CA GLU A 197 9.10 -23.53 6.33
C GLU A 197 8.42 -22.23 6.79
N ASN A 198 9.18 -21.15 6.96
CA ASN A 198 8.65 -19.86 7.37
C ASN A 198 9.27 -18.70 6.61
N LEU A 199 8.72 -18.39 5.44
CA LEU A 199 9.23 -17.32 4.58
C LEU A 199 9.05 -15.90 5.15
N ILE A 200 8.20 -15.72 6.17
CA ILE A 200 7.86 -14.43 6.78
C ILE A 200 8.27 -14.43 8.26
N HIS A 201 9.15 -13.51 8.64
CA HIS A 201 9.55 -13.33 10.03
C HIS A 201 9.06 -11.98 10.54
N TYR A 202 8.12 -12.02 11.48
CA TYR A 202 7.67 -10.83 12.17
C TYR A 202 8.75 -10.32 13.12
N THR A 203 8.90 -9.00 13.18
CA THR A 203 9.82 -8.35 14.11
C THR A 203 9.06 -7.81 15.30
N ASP A 204 9.60 -8.02 16.49
CA ASP A 204 9.09 -7.40 17.70
C ASP A 204 9.16 -5.87 17.61
N ALA A 205 8.22 -5.22 18.29
CA ALA A 205 8.24 -3.78 18.44
C ALA A 205 9.52 -3.35 19.17
N ARG A 206 10.23 -2.35 18.62
CA ARG A 206 11.51 -1.88 19.14
C ARG A 206 11.57 -0.37 19.20
N ALA A 207 12.19 0.18 20.23
CA ALA A 207 12.33 1.63 20.41
C ALA A 207 13.52 2.22 19.61
N ASP A 208 14.56 1.42 19.34
CA ASP A 208 15.73 1.85 18.58
C ASP A 208 15.56 1.51 17.08
N VAL A 209 14.86 2.40 16.38
CA VAL A 209 14.49 2.23 14.97
C VAL A 209 15.39 2.99 14.00
N TYR A 210 16.06 4.05 14.47
CA TYR A 210 16.80 4.98 13.63
C TYR A 210 18.29 4.62 13.50
N PRO A 211 18.96 5.01 12.41
CA PRO A 211 18.38 5.60 11.21
C PRO A 211 17.84 4.52 10.26
N TYR A 212 16.82 4.89 9.46
CA TYR A 212 16.27 4.01 8.44
C TYR A 212 15.97 4.76 7.13
N LEU A 213 15.79 4.00 6.06
CA LEU A 213 15.28 4.47 4.78
C LEU A 213 13.82 4.06 4.64
N LEU A 214 12.90 5.01 4.47
CA LEU A 214 11.55 4.74 4.01
C LEU A 214 11.49 4.88 2.48
N VAL A 215 11.14 3.79 1.80
CA VAL A 215 10.83 3.76 0.37
C VAL A 215 9.31 3.67 0.23
N ASN A 216 8.66 4.83 0.07
CA ASN A 216 7.21 4.89 -0.09
C ASN A 216 6.82 4.77 -1.56
N ILE A 217 6.21 3.65 -1.95
CA ILE A 217 5.85 3.31 -3.33
C ILE A 217 4.36 3.57 -3.56
N GLY A 218 4.05 4.73 -4.14
CA GLY A 218 2.71 5.12 -4.58
C GLY A 218 2.62 5.20 -6.11
N SER A 219 1.97 6.24 -6.64
CA SER A 219 1.96 6.51 -8.09
C SER A 219 3.39 6.70 -8.63
N GLY A 220 4.22 7.45 -7.90
CA GLY A 220 5.69 7.45 -8.01
C GLY A 220 6.34 6.87 -6.75
N VAL A 221 7.64 7.08 -6.57
CA VAL A 221 8.38 6.60 -5.40
C VAL A 221 9.11 7.75 -4.71
N SER A 222 8.95 7.84 -3.39
CA SER A 222 9.70 8.77 -2.54
C SER A 222 10.60 8.00 -1.59
N MET A 223 11.86 8.43 -1.49
CA MET A 223 12.87 7.82 -0.62
C MET A 223 13.28 8.83 0.44
N ILE A 224 13.01 8.49 1.70
CA ILE A 224 13.13 9.38 2.83
C ILE A 224 14.12 8.77 3.82
N LYS A 225 15.21 9.49 4.08
CA LYS A 225 16.13 9.18 5.17
C LYS A 225 15.49 9.68 6.46
N VAL A 226 15.38 8.82 7.46
CA VAL A 226 14.85 9.17 8.79
C VAL A 226 15.93 8.91 9.83
N GLU A 227 16.30 9.95 10.56
CA GLU A 227 17.31 9.92 11.63
C GLU A 227 16.70 10.15 13.02
N GLY A 228 15.41 10.47 13.08
CA GLY A 228 14.64 10.64 14.30
C GLY A 228 13.22 11.12 13.99
N PRO A 229 12.35 11.21 15.02
CA PRO A 229 10.91 11.50 14.84
C PRO A 229 10.62 12.81 14.08
N SER A 230 11.48 13.82 14.26
CA SER A 230 11.38 15.12 13.59
C SER A 230 12.61 15.43 12.74
N LYS A 231 13.47 14.44 12.47
CA LYS A 231 14.71 14.61 11.71
C LYS A 231 14.72 13.66 10.52
N PHE A 232 14.22 14.15 9.40
CA PHE A 232 14.09 13.38 8.18
C PHE A 232 14.25 14.25 6.95
N GLN A 233 14.58 13.61 5.83
CA GLN A 233 14.81 14.28 4.56
C GLN A 233 14.47 13.37 3.39
N ARG A 234 13.72 13.87 2.41
CA ARG A 234 13.60 13.21 1.11
C ARG A 234 14.93 13.29 0.37
N ILE A 235 15.58 12.15 0.22
CA ILE A 235 16.92 12.03 -0.39
C ILE A 235 16.87 11.56 -1.85
N GLY A 236 15.72 11.09 -2.31
CA GLY A 236 15.55 10.65 -3.69
C GLY A 236 14.14 10.21 -4.02
N GLY A 237 14.00 9.64 -5.21
CA GLY A 237 12.77 9.06 -5.71
C GLY A 237 12.89 8.68 -7.17
N THR A 238 11.86 8.04 -7.69
CA THR A 238 11.72 7.72 -9.12
C THR A 238 10.28 7.92 -9.54
N SER A 239 10.05 8.34 -10.79
CA SER A 239 8.71 8.38 -11.38
C SER A 239 8.22 6.98 -11.77
N LEU A 240 9.12 6.00 -11.87
CA LEU A 240 8.81 4.59 -12.16
C LEU A 240 8.27 3.89 -10.90
N GLY A 241 7.07 4.28 -10.48
CA GLY A 241 6.33 3.67 -9.37
C GLY A 241 5.13 2.84 -9.82
N GLY A 242 4.17 2.65 -8.92
CA GLY A 242 2.95 1.89 -9.19
C GLY A 242 2.06 2.51 -10.27
N GLY A 243 2.09 3.84 -10.42
CA GLY A 243 1.36 4.52 -11.50
C GLY A 243 1.94 4.22 -12.89
N THR A 244 3.26 4.02 -12.98
CA THR A 244 3.90 3.58 -14.22
C THR A 244 3.52 2.14 -14.54
N LEU A 245 3.61 1.23 -13.56
CA LEU A 245 3.22 -0.17 -13.75
C LEU A 245 1.75 -0.26 -14.18
N TRP A 246 0.85 0.38 -13.44
CA TRP A 246 -0.58 0.39 -13.73
C TRP A 246 -0.87 0.97 -15.12
N GLY A 247 -0.31 2.14 -15.44
CA GLY A 247 -0.53 2.78 -16.73
C GLY A 247 -0.03 1.96 -17.93
N LEU A 248 1.10 1.28 -17.80
CA LEU A 248 1.60 0.41 -18.87
C LEU A 248 0.78 -0.87 -19.01
N LEU A 249 0.40 -1.50 -17.90
CA LEU A 249 -0.39 -2.73 -17.95
C LEU A 249 -1.81 -2.50 -18.45
N SER A 250 -2.46 -1.40 -18.08
CA SER A 250 -3.79 -1.08 -18.62
C SER A 250 -3.77 -0.93 -20.14
N LEU A 251 -2.69 -0.36 -20.70
CA LEU A 251 -2.49 -0.23 -22.15
C LEU A 251 -2.17 -1.56 -22.84
N LEU A 252 -1.40 -2.44 -22.19
CA LEU A 252 -0.81 -3.62 -22.84
C LEU A 252 -1.56 -4.92 -22.59
N THR A 253 -2.32 -5.05 -21.50
CA THR A 253 -2.94 -6.32 -21.06
C THR A 253 -4.45 -6.28 -21.05
N GLY A 254 -5.05 -5.09 -20.99
CA GLY A 254 -6.49 -4.88 -20.84
C GLY A 254 -7.00 -5.06 -19.41
N ALA A 255 -6.10 -5.22 -18.43
CA ALA A 255 -6.46 -5.30 -17.01
C ALA A 255 -7.10 -3.99 -16.52
N ARG A 256 -8.13 -4.12 -15.69
CA ARG A 256 -8.97 -2.98 -15.24
C ARG A 256 -8.62 -2.54 -13.83
N THR A 257 -8.31 -3.49 -12.96
CA THR A 257 -7.90 -3.21 -11.58
C THR A 257 -6.43 -3.54 -11.38
N PHE A 258 -5.83 -2.96 -10.33
CA PHE A 258 -4.46 -3.28 -9.96
C PHE A 258 -4.33 -4.73 -9.45
N ASP A 259 -5.38 -5.28 -8.83
CA ASP A 259 -5.37 -6.68 -8.36
C ASP A 259 -5.43 -7.66 -9.53
N ASP A 260 -6.16 -7.34 -10.61
CA ASP A 260 -6.12 -8.12 -11.86
C ASP A 260 -4.69 -8.19 -12.41
N MET A 261 -3.96 -7.06 -12.35
CA MET A 261 -2.58 -6.97 -12.86
C MET A 261 -1.62 -7.84 -12.05
N LEU A 262 -1.77 -7.84 -10.72
CA LEU A 262 -0.99 -8.71 -9.84
C LEU A 262 -1.33 -10.19 -10.10
N ALA A 263 -2.61 -10.54 -10.22
CA ALA A 263 -3.05 -11.90 -10.54
C ALA A 263 -2.55 -12.37 -11.93
N MET A 264 -2.52 -11.49 -12.93
CA MET A 264 -1.91 -11.77 -14.23
C MET A 264 -0.40 -12.01 -14.11
N ALA A 265 0.30 -11.20 -13.30
CA ALA A 265 1.72 -11.37 -13.05
C ALA A 265 2.04 -12.66 -12.29
N ASP A 266 1.14 -13.17 -11.45
CA ASP A 266 1.31 -14.47 -10.78
C ASP A 266 1.28 -15.64 -11.76
N ALA A 267 0.42 -15.56 -12.77
CA ALA A 267 0.26 -16.60 -13.79
C ALA A 267 1.25 -16.50 -14.96
N GLY A 268 2.06 -15.43 -15.02
CA GLY A 268 2.92 -15.12 -16.15
C GLY A 268 4.34 -15.69 -16.07
N ASP A 269 4.95 -15.88 -17.23
CA ASP A 269 6.37 -16.19 -17.37
C ASP A 269 7.09 -15.03 -18.09
N ASN A 270 7.93 -14.30 -17.34
CA ASN A 270 8.66 -13.17 -17.92
C ASN A 270 9.75 -13.62 -18.91
N SER A 271 10.19 -14.88 -18.88
CA SER A 271 11.26 -15.37 -19.75
C SER A 271 10.89 -15.29 -21.23
N THR A 272 9.59 -15.23 -21.56
CA THR A 272 9.13 -15.09 -22.95
C THR A 272 9.30 -13.66 -23.47
N VAL A 273 9.26 -12.66 -22.58
CA VAL A 273 9.28 -11.21 -22.88
C VAL A 273 10.67 -10.59 -22.63
N ASP A 274 11.33 -11.00 -21.55
CA ASP A 274 12.61 -10.46 -21.11
C ASP A 274 13.80 -11.17 -21.76
N LEU A 275 14.86 -10.41 -22.02
CA LEU A 275 16.16 -10.97 -22.37
C LEU A 275 16.93 -11.28 -21.09
N LEU A 276 17.24 -12.55 -20.85
CA LEU A 276 17.96 -13.05 -19.69
C LEU A 276 19.46 -13.15 -19.97
N VAL A 277 20.28 -13.24 -18.92
CA VAL A 277 21.73 -13.45 -19.05
C VAL A 277 22.04 -14.72 -19.84
N GLY A 278 21.30 -15.81 -19.61
CA GLY A 278 21.47 -17.06 -20.37
C GLY A 278 21.15 -16.93 -21.86
N ASP A 279 20.30 -16.00 -22.26
CA ASP A 279 20.03 -15.72 -23.68
C ASP A 279 21.23 -15.06 -24.39
N ILE A 280 22.13 -14.41 -23.63
CA ILE A 280 23.31 -13.71 -24.13
C ILE A 280 24.55 -14.61 -24.08
N TYR A 281 24.76 -15.29 -22.95
CA TYR A 281 25.97 -16.08 -22.69
C TYR A 281 25.81 -17.57 -23.02
N GLY A 282 24.59 -18.05 -23.26
CA GLY A 282 24.26 -19.45 -23.56
C GLY A 282 23.47 -20.12 -22.45
N GLN A 283 22.64 -21.10 -22.81
CA GLN A 283 21.83 -21.86 -21.86
C GLN A 283 22.70 -22.62 -20.86
N GLY A 284 22.35 -22.60 -19.57
CA GLY A 284 23.17 -23.18 -18.51
C GLY A 284 24.33 -22.29 -18.06
N MET A 285 24.57 -21.15 -18.73
CA MET A 285 25.69 -20.25 -18.41
C MET A 285 25.19 -18.93 -17.81
N GLY A 286 25.60 -18.68 -16.57
CA GLY A 286 25.53 -17.36 -15.94
C GLY A 286 26.73 -16.49 -16.32
N TYR A 287 26.79 -15.29 -15.75
CA TYR A 287 27.99 -14.46 -15.78
C TYR A 287 28.70 -14.50 -14.41
N ASP A 288 29.36 -15.64 -14.14
CA ASP A 288 29.94 -15.97 -12.84
C ASP A 288 30.95 -14.94 -12.32
N LYS A 289 31.70 -14.29 -13.24
CA LYS A 289 32.70 -13.26 -12.87
C LYS A 289 32.10 -12.12 -12.04
N ILE A 290 30.82 -11.84 -12.20
CA ILE A 290 30.11 -10.78 -11.47
C ILE A 290 28.88 -11.31 -10.71
N GLY A 291 28.73 -12.64 -10.62
CA GLY A 291 27.69 -13.29 -9.82
C GLY A 291 26.26 -13.20 -10.38
N LEU A 292 26.08 -13.00 -11.70
CA LEU A 292 24.74 -13.01 -12.31
C LEU A 292 24.36 -14.43 -12.77
N SER A 293 23.24 -14.96 -12.31
CA SER A 293 22.72 -16.26 -12.76
C SER A 293 22.17 -16.18 -14.19
N GLU A 294 22.02 -17.34 -14.85
CA GLU A 294 21.41 -17.42 -16.19
C GLU A 294 19.98 -16.83 -16.26
N ARG A 295 19.25 -16.90 -15.12
CA ARG A 295 17.86 -16.44 -14.99
C ARG A 295 17.77 -14.93 -14.72
N THR A 296 18.90 -14.28 -14.50
CA THR A 296 18.94 -12.84 -14.22
C THR A 296 18.48 -12.08 -15.46
N ILE A 297 17.58 -11.12 -15.27
CA ILE A 297 17.12 -10.26 -16.36
C ILE A 297 18.27 -9.33 -16.77
N ALA A 298 18.71 -9.43 -18.03
CA ALA A 298 19.71 -8.54 -18.62
C ALA A 298 19.04 -7.31 -19.26
N SER A 299 17.89 -7.51 -19.92
CA SER A 299 17.09 -6.43 -20.52
C SER A 299 15.61 -6.76 -20.45
N SER A 300 14.89 -6.02 -19.61
CA SER A 300 13.42 -6.08 -19.54
C SER A 300 12.81 -5.74 -20.90
N PHE A 301 11.82 -6.52 -21.36
CA PHE A 301 11.21 -6.41 -22.69
C PHE A 301 12.17 -6.64 -23.88
N GLY A 302 13.40 -7.11 -23.64
CA GLY A 302 14.42 -7.24 -24.67
C GLY A 302 14.05 -8.19 -25.82
N LYS A 303 13.15 -9.15 -25.61
CA LYS A 303 12.70 -10.08 -26.68
C LYS A 303 11.61 -9.47 -27.57
N VAL A 304 10.92 -8.42 -27.12
CA VAL A 304 9.81 -7.81 -27.85
C VAL A 304 10.27 -7.25 -29.19
N PHE A 305 11.36 -6.47 -29.19
CA PHE A 305 11.90 -5.90 -30.42
C PHE A 305 12.38 -6.97 -31.41
N LYS A 306 13.03 -8.02 -30.90
CA LYS A 306 13.54 -9.13 -31.72
C LYS A 306 12.40 -9.87 -32.42
N ARG A 307 11.38 -10.30 -31.67
CA ARG A 307 10.23 -11.02 -32.24
C ARG A 307 9.42 -10.17 -33.21
N LYS A 308 9.30 -8.86 -32.94
CA LYS A 308 8.63 -7.93 -33.86
C LYS A 308 9.33 -7.87 -35.22
N ARG A 309 10.66 -7.71 -35.23
CA ARG A 309 11.44 -7.71 -36.48
C ARG A 309 11.38 -9.03 -37.22
N GLU A 310 11.44 -10.15 -36.50
CA GLU A 310 11.29 -11.48 -37.11
C GLU A 310 9.91 -11.66 -37.75
N ALA A 311 8.85 -11.16 -37.11
CA ALA A 311 7.50 -11.18 -37.68
C ALA A 311 7.36 -10.28 -38.93
N GLU A 312 7.97 -9.09 -38.91
CA GLU A 312 8.01 -8.17 -40.07
C GLU A 312 8.76 -8.80 -41.25
N GLN A 313 9.95 -9.37 -41.03
CA GLN A 313 10.73 -10.05 -42.07
C GLN A 313 9.98 -11.24 -42.68
N ASN A 314 9.37 -12.09 -41.85
CA ASN A 314 8.59 -13.23 -42.33
C ASN A 314 7.37 -12.79 -43.16
N ALA A 315 6.80 -11.61 -42.88
CA ALA A 315 5.69 -11.06 -43.65
C ALA A 315 6.14 -10.47 -45.00
N GLU A 316 7.35 -9.92 -45.07
CA GLU A 316 7.96 -9.42 -46.30
C GLU A 316 8.39 -10.58 -47.23
N ASP A 317 8.99 -11.64 -46.69
CA ASP A 317 9.44 -12.82 -47.44
C ASP A 317 8.29 -13.73 -47.92
N GLY A 318 7.08 -13.55 -47.36
CA GLY A 318 5.88 -14.35 -47.64
C GLY A 318 4.97 -13.83 -48.76
N GLN A 319 5.32 -12.73 -49.45
CA GLN A 319 4.55 -12.27 -50.62
C GLN A 319 4.90 -13.11 -51.87
N PRO A 320 3.93 -13.69 -52.60
CA PRO A 320 4.23 -14.35 -53.87
C PRO A 320 4.72 -13.29 -54.86
N GLN A 321 5.92 -13.49 -55.41
CA GLN A 321 6.34 -12.78 -56.61
C GLN A 321 5.27 -13.02 -57.68
N HIS A 322 4.63 -11.94 -58.14
CA HIS A 322 3.84 -11.94 -59.36
C HIS A 322 4.78 -12.30 -60.52
N GLU A 323 4.92 -13.58 -60.82
CA GLU A 323 5.40 -14.03 -62.12
C GLU A 323 4.27 -13.85 -63.12
N ASP A 324 4.48 -12.93 -64.06
CA ASP A 324 3.70 -12.81 -65.29
C ASP A 324 3.61 -14.17 -66.01
N ARG A 325 2.43 -14.79 -66.00
CA ARG A 325 2.06 -15.81 -66.99
C ARG A 325 0.64 -15.59 -67.50
N PRO A 326 0.42 -15.72 -68.81
CA PRO A 326 -0.82 -15.29 -69.45
C PRO A 326 -1.97 -16.24 -69.12
N GLU A 327 -3.13 -15.62 -68.95
CA GLU A 327 -4.44 -16.20 -68.68
C GLU A 327 -4.79 -17.39 -69.60
N ARG A 328 -5.19 -18.50 -68.98
CA ARG A 328 -6.15 -19.43 -69.58
C ARG A 328 -7.37 -19.50 -68.67
N TYR A 329 -8.47 -18.97 -69.18
CA TYR A 329 -9.81 -19.20 -68.66
C TYR A 329 -10.16 -20.67 -68.81
N ASP A 330 -10.44 -21.35 -67.70
CA ASP A 330 -11.33 -22.50 -67.69
C ASP A 330 -12.21 -22.45 -66.43
N THR A 331 -13.51 -22.51 -66.67
CA THR A 331 -14.62 -22.40 -65.73
C THR A 331 -14.92 -23.75 -65.05
N ALA A 332 -14.92 -23.82 -63.71
CA ALA A 332 -15.81 -24.71 -62.93
C ALA A 332 -15.77 -24.46 -61.40
N THR A 333 -16.97 -24.25 -60.84
CA THR A 333 -17.47 -24.51 -59.46
C THR A 333 -16.90 -23.78 -58.22
N PRO A 334 -17.76 -23.18 -57.36
CA PRO A 334 -17.38 -22.56 -56.09
C PRO A 334 -17.69 -23.46 -54.89
N GLU A 335 -16.73 -24.29 -54.47
CA GLU A 335 -16.76 -24.93 -53.15
C GLU A 335 -15.36 -24.92 -52.55
N GLY A 336 -15.15 -24.08 -51.54
CA GLY A 336 -13.86 -24.01 -50.84
C GLY A 336 -13.55 -22.66 -50.23
N ALA A 337 -14.44 -22.12 -49.39
CA ALA A 337 -14.04 -21.11 -48.40
C ALA A 337 -13.18 -21.79 -47.31
N ALA A 338 -11.98 -22.24 -47.70
CA ALA A 338 -10.99 -22.77 -46.79
C ALA A 338 -10.26 -21.60 -46.15
N LYS A 339 -10.52 -21.43 -44.85
CA LYS A 339 -9.72 -20.74 -43.83
C LYS A 339 -8.34 -20.29 -44.33
N GLN A 340 -8.18 -18.99 -44.58
CA GLN A 340 -6.88 -18.33 -44.45
C GLN A 340 -6.49 -18.35 -42.97
N GLN A 341 -5.97 -19.48 -42.52
CA GLN A 341 -5.26 -19.56 -41.26
C GLN A 341 -3.89 -18.95 -41.53
N SER A 342 -3.74 -17.65 -41.21
CA SER A 342 -2.43 -17.02 -41.28
C SER A 342 -1.50 -17.73 -40.31
N ASP A 343 -0.49 -18.43 -40.83
CA ASP A 343 0.63 -19.00 -40.08
C ASP A 343 1.48 -17.88 -39.45
N ARG A 344 0.91 -17.15 -38.50
CA ARG A 344 1.66 -16.24 -37.65
C ARG A 344 2.31 -17.11 -36.57
N LYS A 345 3.56 -17.52 -36.82
CA LYS A 345 4.40 -18.35 -35.94
C LYS A 345 4.52 -17.85 -34.48
N PHE A 346 4.07 -16.62 -34.19
CA PHE A 346 4.09 -15.98 -32.87
C PHE A 346 2.72 -15.52 -32.37
N ASP A 347 1.63 -15.84 -33.07
CA ASP A 347 0.28 -15.46 -32.64
C ASP A 347 -0.22 -16.46 -31.61
N ILE A 348 -0.35 -16.00 -30.36
CA ILE A 348 -0.88 -16.80 -29.26
C ILE A 348 -2.43 -16.74 -29.18
N GLY A 349 -3.08 -16.17 -30.20
CA GLY A 349 -4.52 -15.89 -30.22
C GLY A 349 -4.82 -14.40 -30.08
N GLU A 350 -5.96 -13.96 -30.62
CA GLU A 350 -6.42 -12.56 -30.64
C GLU A 350 -5.49 -11.55 -31.33
N GLY A 351 -4.51 -12.01 -32.12
CA GLY A 351 -3.54 -11.15 -32.80
C GLY A 351 -2.43 -10.63 -31.87
N ARG A 352 -2.20 -11.27 -30.72
CA ARG A 352 -1.17 -10.88 -29.74
C ARG A 352 0.10 -11.72 -29.92
N MET A 353 1.25 -11.08 -29.73
CA MET A 353 2.58 -11.72 -29.82
C MET A 353 3.10 -12.26 -28.46
N PHE A 354 2.55 -11.74 -27.35
CA PHE A 354 2.95 -12.07 -25.98
C PHE A 354 1.72 -12.16 -25.09
N ALA A 355 1.74 -13.09 -24.13
CA ALA A 355 0.63 -13.26 -23.22
C ALA A 355 0.52 -12.04 -22.29
N PRO A 356 -0.69 -11.54 -22.01
CA PRO A 356 -0.91 -10.47 -21.03
C PRO A 356 -0.29 -10.76 -19.66
N GLN A 357 -0.31 -12.03 -19.26
CA GLN A 357 0.29 -12.54 -18.04
C GLN A 357 1.82 -12.37 -18.04
N ASP A 358 2.48 -12.76 -19.14
CA ASP A 358 3.94 -12.62 -19.30
C ASP A 358 4.38 -11.16 -19.30
N ILE A 359 3.63 -10.29 -20.00
CA ILE A 359 3.82 -8.82 -19.99
C ILE A 359 3.69 -8.30 -18.56
N SER A 360 2.67 -8.76 -17.81
CA SER A 360 2.44 -8.38 -16.41
C SER A 360 3.59 -8.80 -15.51
N ARG A 361 4.07 -10.03 -15.64
CA ARG A 361 5.23 -10.55 -14.92
C ARG A 361 6.48 -9.72 -15.18
N SER A 362 6.79 -9.50 -16.47
CA SER A 362 7.97 -8.76 -16.89
C SER A 362 7.96 -7.31 -16.37
N LEU A 363 6.85 -6.59 -16.53
CA LEU A 363 6.77 -5.20 -16.04
C LEU A 363 6.81 -5.12 -14.52
N LEU A 364 6.17 -6.05 -13.80
CA LEU A 364 6.23 -6.08 -12.34
C LEU A 364 7.69 -6.24 -11.88
N TYR A 365 8.44 -7.14 -12.50
CA TYR A 365 9.87 -7.32 -12.22
C TYR A 365 10.71 -6.10 -12.62
N ALA A 366 10.47 -5.50 -13.79
CA ALA A 366 11.22 -4.34 -14.25
C ALA A 366 11.08 -3.17 -13.26
N VAL A 367 9.85 -2.86 -12.85
CA VAL A 367 9.56 -1.77 -11.91
C VAL A 367 10.10 -2.11 -10.51
N SER A 368 9.82 -3.32 -9.99
CA SER A 368 10.25 -3.72 -8.64
C SER A 368 11.77 -3.78 -8.50
N ASN A 369 12.48 -4.36 -9.48
CA ASN A 369 13.94 -4.40 -9.48
C ASN A 369 14.55 -2.99 -9.57
N ASN A 370 13.98 -2.11 -10.39
CA ASN A 370 14.46 -0.73 -10.48
C ASN A 370 14.30 0.01 -9.15
N ILE A 371 13.15 -0.13 -8.49
CA ILE A 371 12.91 0.45 -7.16
C ILE A 371 13.90 -0.12 -6.15
N GLY A 372 14.07 -1.44 -6.10
CA GLY A 372 15.00 -2.12 -5.19
C GLY A 372 16.45 -1.67 -5.39
N GLN A 373 16.91 -1.54 -6.63
CA GLN A 373 18.26 -1.07 -6.93
C GLN A 373 18.48 0.38 -6.51
N ILE A 374 17.55 1.29 -6.80
CA ILE A 374 17.67 2.69 -6.39
C ILE A 374 17.61 2.81 -4.86
N ALA A 375 16.74 2.04 -4.20
CA ALA A 375 16.68 1.97 -2.74
C ALA A 375 18.02 1.50 -2.14
N TYR A 376 18.62 0.45 -2.71
CA TYR A 376 19.97 0.01 -2.34
C TYR A 376 20.99 1.14 -2.51
N LEU A 377 21.07 1.79 -3.67
CA LEU A 377 22.04 2.86 -3.93
C LEU A 377 21.88 4.04 -2.95
N GLN A 378 20.64 4.43 -2.65
CA GLN A 378 20.37 5.48 -1.67
C GLN A 378 20.76 5.05 -0.26
N SER A 379 20.46 3.82 0.12
CA SER A 379 20.86 3.28 1.42
C SER A 379 22.38 3.14 1.57
N GLU A 380 23.12 2.85 0.49
CA GLU A 380 24.60 2.86 0.50
C GLU A 380 25.14 4.28 0.67
N LYS A 381 24.69 5.22 -0.17
CA LYS A 381 25.13 6.62 -0.15
C LYS A 381 24.92 7.27 1.23
N HIS A 382 23.86 6.89 1.93
CA HIS A 382 23.48 7.46 3.21
C HIS A 382 23.80 6.56 4.42
N ASN A 383 24.52 5.45 4.22
CA ASN A 383 24.90 4.48 5.25
C ASN A 383 23.71 3.97 6.10
N LEU A 384 22.60 3.63 5.44
CA LEU A 384 21.39 3.11 6.05
C LEU A 384 21.36 1.58 5.91
N LYS A 385 21.14 0.88 7.02
CA LYS A 385 21.06 -0.59 7.05
C LYS A 385 19.62 -1.11 6.93
N HIS A 386 18.68 -0.38 7.52
CA HIS A 386 17.27 -0.76 7.55
C HIS A 386 16.49 0.00 6.48
N ILE A 387 15.79 -0.73 5.61
CA ILE A 387 15.01 -0.18 4.50
C ILE A 387 13.56 -0.66 4.64
N TYR A 388 12.66 0.26 4.98
CA TYR A 388 11.22 0.00 5.08
C TYR A 388 10.55 0.33 3.76
N PHE A 389 9.82 -0.64 3.21
CA PHE A 389 9.01 -0.45 2.01
C PHE A 389 7.56 -0.22 2.43
N GLY A 390 7.03 0.96 2.08
CA GLY A 390 5.65 1.35 2.33
C GLY A 390 4.93 1.72 1.04
N GLY A 391 3.68 2.15 1.16
CA GLY A 391 2.83 2.55 0.05
C GLY A 391 1.86 1.45 -0.37
N SER A 392 1.15 1.65 -1.47
CA SER A 392 0.05 0.76 -1.90
C SER A 392 0.39 -0.10 -3.11
N PHE A 393 1.68 -0.17 -3.47
CA PHE A 393 2.16 -0.96 -4.59
C PHE A 393 2.34 -2.45 -4.26
N ILE A 394 2.77 -2.76 -3.03
CA ILE A 394 3.21 -4.11 -2.67
C ILE A 394 2.00 -5.00 -2.40
N ARG A 395 0.99 -4.49 -1.68
CA ARG A 395 -0.29 -5.14 -1.34
C ARG A 395 -0.15 -6.57 -0.80
N GLY A 396 0.93 -6.87 -0.09
CA GLY A 396 1.21 -8.24 0.36
C GLY A 396 1.51 -9.24 -0.77
N HIS A 397 1.69 -8.77 -2.00
CA HIS A 397 2.00 -9.61 -3.16
C HIS A 397 3.39 -10.23 -3.02
N ARG A 398 3.42 -11.56 -2.88
CA ARG A 398 4.61 -12.32 -2.48
C ARG A 398 5.79 -12.09 -3.42
N GLN A 399 5.55 -12.01 -4.71
CA GLN A 399 6.60 -11.87 -5.72
C GLN A 399 7.17 -10.46 -5.73
N THR A 400 6.36 -9.45 -5.40
CA THR A 400 6.84 -8.08 -5.22
C THR A 400 7.77 -8.00 -4.00
N ILE A 401 7.31 -8.55 -2.87
CA ILE A 401 8.08 -8.63 -1.62
C ILE A 401 9.40 -9.40 -1.84
N HIS A 402 9.33 -10.58 -2.45
CA HIS A 402 10.49 -11.39 -2.80
C HIS A 402 11.47 -10.61 -3.69
N THR A 403 10.98 -9.97 -4.77
CA THR A 403 11.84 -9.22 -5.70
C THR A 403 12.58 -8.08 -5.00
N LEU A 404 11.88 -7.30 -4.17
CA LEU A 404 12.49 -6.20 -3.42
C LEU A 404 13.49 -6.73 -2.38
N SER A 405 13.15 -7.80 -1.66
CA SER A 405 14.02 -8.42 -0.67
C SER A 405 15.29 -8.98 -1.30
N PHE A 406 15.14 -9.72 -2.40
CA PHE A 406 16.23 -10.27 -3.19
C PHE A 406 17.14 -9.15 -3.71
N ALA A 407 16.58 -8.09 -4.30
CA ALA A 407 17.37 -6.98 -4.81
C ALA A 407 18.23 -6.33 -3.70
N ILE A 408 17.65 -6.05 -2.54
CA ILE A 408 18.41 -5.48 -1.41
C ILE A 408 19.49 -6.45 -0.92
N LYS A 409 19.17 -7.74 -0.72
CA LYS A 409 20.12 -8.74 -0.24
C LYS A 409 21.26 -8.96 -1.24
N PHE A 410 20.94 -9.09 -2.52
CA PHE A 410 21.90 -9.32 -3.60
C PHE A 410 22.90 -8.17 -3.71
N TRP A 411 22.42 -6.93 -3.89
CA TRP A 411 23.30 -5.79 -4.10
C TRP A 411 24.10 -5.41 -2.85
N SER A 412 23.52 -5.61 -1.66
CA SER A 412 24.23 -5.34 -0.39
C SER A 412 25.12 -6.47 0.09
N LYS A 413 25.13 -7.63 -0.58
CA LYS A 413 25.77 -8.87 -0.10
C LYS A 413 25.30 -9.24 1.32
N GLY A 414 24.02 -9.04 1.60
CA GLY A 414 23.38 -9.32 2.89
C GLY A 414 23.62 -8.27 3.99
N ASN A 415 24.34 -7.18 3.72
CA ASN A 415 24.62 -6.15 4.74
C ASN A 415 23.44 -5.21 5.04
N LYS A 416 22.35 -5.30 4.27
CA LYS A 416 21.14 -4.49 4.44
C LYS A 416 19.90 -5.35 4.47
N GLN A 417 18.89 -4.87 5.20
CA GLN A 417 17.64 -5.59 5.42
C GLN A 417 16.46 -4.78 4.87
N ALA A 418 15.64 -5.46 4.07
CA ALA A 418 14.33 -4.98 3.64
C ALA A 418 13.25 -5.36 4.68
N TYR A 419 12.40 -4.42 5.03
CA TYR A 419 11.27 -4.56 5.94
C TYR A 419 9.97 -4.18 5.22
N PHE A 420 8.91 -4.89 5.55
CA PHE A 420 7.57 -4.71 5.00
C PHE A 420 6.57 -4.58 6.15
N LEU A 421 5.39 -4.06 5.83
CA LEU A 421 4.34 -3.78 6.80
C LEU A 421 3.03 -4.40 6.34
N ARG A 422 2.22 -4.88 7.27
CA ARG A 422 0.87 -5.37 6.95
C ARG A 422 -0.05 -4.22 6.54
N HIS A 423 0.19 -3.02 7.08
CA HIS A 423 -0.53 -1.78 6.82
C HIS A 423 0.29 -0.76 6.00
N GLU A 424 1.20 -1.25 5.15
CA GLU A 424 2.07 -0.46 4.26
C GLU A 424 1.39 0.71 3.54
N GLY A 425 0.12 0.57 3.13
CA GLY A 425 -0.63 1.58 2.39
C GLY A 425 -1.23 2.71 3.24
N TYR A 426 -1.18 2.58 4.57
CA TYR A 426 -1.93 3.42 5.50
C TYR A 426 -1.06 4.35 6.35
N LEU A 427 0.27 4.38 6.14
CA LEU A 427 1.21 5.19 6.92
C LEU A 427 0.76 6.65 7.05
N GLY A 428 0.44 7.31 5.93
CA GLY A 428 0.01 8.71 5.92
C GLY A 428 -1.30 8.94 6.68
N ALA A 429 -2.29 8.06 6.48
CA ALA A 429 -3.58 8.19 7.16
C ALA A 429 -3.46 7.96 8.68
N VAL A 430 -2.62 7.00 9.11
CA VAL A 430 -2.32 6.77 10.52
C VAL A 430 -1.55 7.95 11.13
N GLY A 431 -0.54 8.48 10.45
CA GLY A 431 0.14 9.68 10.94
C GLY A 431 -0.80 10.87 11.10
N ALA A 432 -1.65 11.14 10.10
CA ALA A 432 -2.67 12.18 10.20
C ALA A 432 -3.66 11.92 11.36
N PHE A 433 -4.00 10.65 11.61
CA PHE A 433 -4.82 10.25 12.75
C PHE A 433 -4.15 10.57 14.10
N LEU A 434 -2.87 10.28 14.24
CA LEU A 434 -2.11 10.47 15.49
C LEU A 434 -1.89 11.96 15.81
N LYS A 435 -1.75 12.81 14.79
CA LYS A 435 -1.48 14.25 14.92
C LYS A 435 -2.60 15.09 15.51
N ARG A 436 -3.83 14.59 15.58
CA ARG A 436 -4.96 15.42 16.02
C ARG A 436 -4.72 15.96 17.44
N GLN A 437 -4.78 17.29 17.56
CA GLN A 437 -4.82 18.02 18.83
C GLN A 437 -6.25 18.47 19.16
N PRO A 438 -6.82 18.14 20.33
CA PRO A 438 -8.08 18.70 20.78
C PRO A 438 -8.03 20.23 20.91
N ARG A 439 -9.12 20.95 20.58
CA ARG A 439 -9.17 22.43 20.52
C ARG A 439 -8.79 23.19 21.80
N ASN A 440 -8.83 22.54 22.97
CA ASN A 440 -8.49 23.13 24.28
C ASN A 440 -7.17 22.62 24.86
N PHE A 441 -6.36 21.95 24.04
CA PHE A 441 -5.09 21.40 24.46
C PHE A 441 -4.09 22.52 24.80
N GLY A 442 -3.50 22.48 26.00
CA GLY A 442 -2.56 23.49 26.50
C GLY A 442 -3.17 24.74 27.14
N ARG A 443 -4.47 25.01 26.97
CA ARG A 443 -5.19 25.99 27.81
C ARG A 443 -5.61 25.29 29.10
N ARG A 444 -4.87 25.52 30.20
CA ARG A 444 -5.47 25.35 31.53
C ARG A 444 -6.81 26.06 31.48
N ALA A 445 -7.89 25.39 31.87
CA ALA A 445 -9.12 26.07 32.22
C ALA A 445 -8.76 27.05 33.34
N SER A 446 -8.44 28.29 32.97
CA SER A 446 -8.50 29.41 33.89
C SER A 446 -9.96 29.49 34.26
N VAL A 447 -10.26 29.00 35.46
CA VAL A 447 -11.50 29.25 36.19
C VAL A 447 -11.66 30.77 36.26
N HIS A 448 -12.30 31.37 35.26
CA HIS A 448 -12.64 32.79 35.25
C HIS A 448 -13.89 33.13 34.43
N ASP A 449 -14.67 32.13 33.97
CA ASP A 449 -15.99 32.36 33.36
C ASP A 449 -17.16 32.03 34.31
N GLU A 450 -16.94 32.12 35.62
CA GLU A 450 -18.01 32.23 36.62
C GLU A 450 -17.71 33.45 37.48
N VAL A 451 -18.25 34.59 37.06
CA VAL A 451 -18.70 35.78 37.83
C VAL A 451 -18.61 36.93 36.83
N LEU A 452 -19.71 37.21 36.13
CA LEU A 452 -20.09 38.52 35.58
C LEU A 452 -21.42 38.30 34.83
N ASN A 453 -22.48 38.05 35.60
CA ASN A 453 -23.88 38.26 35.21
C ASN A 453 -24.75 38.18 36.47
N GLU A 454 -24.47 39.06 37.43
CA GLU A 454 -25.46 39.59 38.37
C GLU A 454 -25.09 41.06 38.60
N GLU A 455 -25.68 41.94 37.79
CA GLU A 455 -26.30 43.22 38.19
C GLU A 455 -27.13 43.78 37.02
#